data_AF-A0A7J5DM69-F1
#
_entry.id   AF-A0A7J5DM69-F1
#
_cell.length_a   1.000
_cell.length_b   1.000
_cell.length_c   1.000
_cell.angle_alpha   90.00
_cell.angle_beta   90.00
_cell.angle_gamma   90.00
#
_symmetry.space_group_name_H-M   'P 1'
#
loop_
_entity.id
_entity.type
_entity.pdbx_description
1 polymer ?
#
loop_
_entity_poly.entity_id
_entity_poly.type
_entity_poly.pdbx_seq_one_letter_code
_entity_poly.pdbx_strand_id
1 'polypeptide(L)'
;MTVTIVDGIAPSIWDAAHDVDARRPRSRQTQLGASDTVCGRRAAYILHGTTPTDHPDKRAAILGTFIHHGLLESARTEYRWLVERSVQDHLIRGHVDVVQLDAATAARLPARHRPAIPADVLTVEDVKTKSTYLWDRVLRYGATAAELRQVQLYAGALSEVGFEDIPGQRYLARLGPLNIARIRFRFINRDSGAEHVQEIDFDPQRAAEAQWWVERVRETGSPEEMPRDFNGPGLDAICDYCPFRSLCWPGTAPGVPEQTALIRNDADREQALIDYVNGHELFSKGKRIKEFARKKLDRSPEGIYGPNKLSWGGGNDEEKDDVEAMVDLHEIAGIPVPMTPDANRMVKNLKDAGLPIPRRKTGKKTPAVINIAPA
;
A
#
# COMPACT_ATOMS: atom_id res chain seq x y z
N MET A 1 41.09 -3.76 -2.43
CA MET A 1 39.80 -3.88 -3.13
C MET A 1 40.04 -3.55 -4.59
N THR A 2 40.04 -4.55 -5.45
CA THR A 2 40.19 -4.39 -6.90
C THR A 2 38.84 -3.94 -7.47
N VAL A 3 38.78 -2.71 -7.97
CA VAL A 3 37.62 -2.19 -8.69
C VAL A 3 37.68 -2.74 -10.10
N THR A 4 36.86 -3.76 -10.38
CA THR A 4 36.64 -4.25 -11.73
C THR A 4 35.78 -3.21 -12.45
N ILE A 5 36.38 -2.41 -13.32
CA ILE A 5 35.64 -1.52 -14.22
C ILE A 5 35.00 -2.42 -15.27
N VAL A 6 33.67 -2.57 -15.22
CA VAL A 6 32.90 -3.21 -16.29
C VAL A 6 32.64 -2.15 -17.34
N ASP A 7 33.00 -2.44 -18.59
CA ASP A 7 32.94 -1.52 -19.73
C ASP A 7 31.57 -0.82 -19.88
N GLY A 8 31.60 0.52 -19.88
CA GLY A 8 30.64 1.38 -20.58
C GLY A 8 29.23 1.54 -20.01
N ILE A 9 28.80 0.77 -19.00
CA ILE A 9 27.46 0.91 -18.40
C ILE A 9 27.59 1.52 -17.00
N ALA A 10 27.04 2.73 -16.82
CA ALA A 10 26.96 3.36 -15.50
C ALA A 10 26.14 2.45 -14.55
N PRO A 11 26.62 2.18 -13.32
CA PRO A 11 25.91 1.33 -12.39
C PRO A 11 24.52 1.90 -12.05
N SER A 12 23.53 1.03 -11.91
CA SER A 12 22.17 1.44 -11.59
C SER A 12 22.09 1.94 -10.15
N ILE A 13 21.51 3.12 -9.94
CA ILE A 13 21.20 3.64 -8.61
C ILE A 13 20.25 2.72 -7.83
N TRP A 14 19.46 1.88 -8.52
CA TRP A 14 18.59 0.91 -7.87
C TRP A 14 19.36 -0.23 -7.22
N ASP A 15 20.48 -0.67 -7.81
CA ASP A 15 21.31 -1.72 -7.21
C ASP A 15 21.87 -1.22 -5.87
N ALA A 16 22.39 0.01 -5.85
CA ALA A 16 22.84 0.66 -4.62
C ALA A 16 21.70 0.80 -3.59
N ALA A 17 20.49 1.16 -4.03
CA ALA A 17 19.34 1.31 -3.15
C ALA A 17 18.89 -0.03 -2.55
N HIS A 18 18.92 -1.12 -3.34
CA HIS A 18 18.67 -2.48 -2.88
C HIS A 18 19.70 -2.93 -1.84
N ASP A 19 20.99 -2.69 -2.08
CA ASP A 19 22.06 -3.02 -1.13
C ASP A 19 21.92 -2.27 0.19
N VAL A 20 21.57 -0.99 0.14
CA VAL A 20 21.28 -0.20 1.35
C VAL A 20 20.08 -0.76 2.09
N ASP A 21 18.97 -1.05 1.40
CA ASP A 21 17.78 -1.62 2.03
C ASP A 21 18.05 -2.99 2.68
N ALA A 22 18.80 -3.88 2.02
CA ALA A 22 19.16 -5.19 2.56
C ALA A 22 20.00 -5.12 3.84
N ARG A 23 20.81 -4.06 4.01
CA ARG A 23 21.63 -3.83 5.21
C ARG A 23 20.88 -3.18 6.37
N ARG A 24 19.68 -2.62 6.15
CA ARG A 24 18.93 -1.91 7.21
C ARG A 24 18.57 -2.87 8.36
N PRO A 25 18.59 -2.40 9.62
CA PRO A 25 18.21 -3.23 10.78
C PRO A 25 16.85 -3.91 10.62
N ARG A 26 15.83 -3.18 10.13
CA ARG A 26 14.49 -3.73 9.85
C ARG A 26 14.51 -4.94 8.90
N SER A 27 15.39 -4.93 7.90
CA SER A 27 15.46 -5.96 6.86
C SER A 27 16.17 -7.22 7.34
N ARG A 28 16.90 -7.13 8.45
CA ARG A 28 17.61 -8.22 9.11
C ARG A 28 16.91 -8.69 10.39
N GLN A 29 15.80 -8.06 10.75
CA GLN A 29 15.06 -8.37 11.96
C GLN A 29 14.40 -9.75 11.82
N THR A 30 14.55 -10.59 12.85
CA THR A 30 13.95 -11.92 12.92
C THR A 30 12.72 -11.97 13.84
N GLN A 31 12.57 -10.99 14.73
CA GLN A 31 11.35 -10.80 15.51
C GLN A 31 10.27 -10.14 14.65
N LEU A 32 9.00 -10.45 14.89
CA LEU A 32 7.92 -9.76 14.19
C LEU A 32 7.92 -8.26 14.51
N GLY A 33 8.03 -7.44 13.48
CA GLY A 33 7.61 -6.05 13.55
C GLY A 33 6.11 -5.92 13.36
N ALA A 34 5.50 -4.83 13.82
CA ALA A 34 4.06 -4.61 13.61
C ALA A 34 3.69 -4.58 12.12
N SER A 35 4.61 -4.18 11.23
CA SER A 35 4.45 -4.25 9.76
C SER A 35 4.43 -5.67 9.18
N ASP A 36 4.88 -6.68 9.93
CA ASP A 36 4.83 -8.08 9.51
C ASP A 36 3.44 -8.70 9.77
N THR A 37 2.56 -7.99 10.48
CA THR A 37 1.23 -8.47 10.86
C THR A 37 0.17 -8.33 9.76
N VAL A 38 0.59 -8.04 8.52
CA VAL A 38 -0.31 -7.89 7.37
C VAL A 38 -1.02 -9.20 7.00
N CYS A 39 -0.36 -10.35 7.16
CA CYS A 39 -0.91 -11.67 6.90
C CYS A 39 -0.44 -12.67 7.96
N GLY A 40 -1.35 -13.46 8.53
CA GLY A 40 -1.09 -14.43 9.60
C GLY A 40 -0.10 -15.49 9.20
N ARG A 41 -0.32 -16.13 8.04
CA ARG A 41 0.60 -17.14 7.53
C ARG A 41 1.98 -16.59 7.18
N ARG A 42 2.07 -15.36 6.67
CA ARG A 42 3.37 -14.67 6.46
C ARG A 42 4.07 -14.44 7.79
N ALA A 43 3.37 -13.93 8.80
CA ALA A 43 3.93 -13.71 10.13
C ALA A 43 4.41 -15.04 10.74
N ALA A 44 3.68 -16.13 10.54
CA ALA A 44 4.08 -17.45 11.00
C ALA A 44 5.36 -17.94 10.28
N TYR A 45 5.49 -17.79 8.95
CA TYR A 45 6.74 -18.13 8.25
C TYR A 45 7.95 -17.39 8.83
N ILE A 46 7.80 -16.10 9.17
CA ILE A 46 8.87 -15.30 9.80
C ILE A 46 9.23 -15.86 11.18
N LEU A 47 8.23 -16.12 12.05
CA LEU A 47 8.46 -16.64 13.39
C LEU A 47 9.11 -18.02 13.42
N HIS A 48 8.72 -18.88 12.48
CA HIS A 48 9.27 -20.23 12.32
C HIS A 48 10.65 -20.23 11.64
N GLY A 49 11.24 -19.07 11.37
CA GLY A 49 12.57 -18.97 10.74
C GLY A 49 12.63 -19.55 9.33
N THR A 50 11.49 -19.59 8.63
CA THR A 50 11.43 -20.13 7.28
C THR A 50 12.20 -19.22 6.32
N THR A 51 13.03 -19.80 5.46
CA THR A 51 13.78 -19.03 4.47
C THR A 51 12.83 -18.61 3.34
N PRO A 52 12.76 -17.32 2.97
CA PRO A 52 12.00 -16.87 1.83
C PRO A 52 12.41 -17.56 0.52
N THR A 53 11.43 -17.89 -0.31
CA THR A 53 11.64 -18.50 -1.65
C THR A 53 11.54 -17.51 -2.79
N ASP A 54 10.96 -16.34 -2.54
CA ASP A 54 10.62 -15.37 -3.57
C ASP A 54 11.30 -14.02 -3.29
N HIS A 55 11.74 -13.36 -4.35
CA HIS A 55 12.41 -12.07 -4.30
C HIS A 55 11.64 -11.05 -5.14
N PRO A 56 10.48 -10.59 -4.66
CA PRO A 56 9.65 -9.64 -5.40
C PRO A 56 10.37 -8.29 -5.57
N ASP A 57 10.00 -7.55 -6.61
CA ASP A 57 10.55 -6.21 -6.85
C ASP A 57 10.24 -5.28 -5.64
N LYS A 58 11.29 -4.69 -5.07
CA LYS A 58 11.21 -3.81 -3.89
C LYS A 58 11.28 -2.33 -4.23
N ARG A 59 11.42 -1.93 -5.49
CA ARG A 59 11.61 -0.51 -5.87
C ARG A 59 10.53 0.41 -5.29
N ALA A 60 9.27 0.01 -5.36
CA ALA A 60 8.16 0.78 -4.82
C ALA A 60 8.23 0.93 -3.28
N ALA A 61 8.63 -0.13 -2.57
CA ALA A 61 8.81 -0.11 -1.11
C ALA A 61 10.02 0.74 -0.69
N ILE A 62 11.12 0.66 -1.43
CA ILE A 62 12.32 1.47 -1.23
C ILE A 62 12.00 2.96 -1.46
N LEU A 63 11.30 3.29 -2.56
CA LEU A 63 10.87 4.66 -2.84
C LEU A 63 9.97 5.20 -1.72
N GLY A 64 8.98 4.41 -1.29
CA GLY A 64 8.12 4.78 -0.15
C GLY A 64 8.93 5.04 1.12
N THR A 65 9.98 4.25 1.36
CA THR A 65 10.88 4.42 2.51
C THR A 65 11.68 5.72 2.43
N PHE A 66 12.14 6.14 1.24
CA PHE A 66 12.84 7.42 1.09
C PHE A 66 11.92 8.62 1.32
N ILE A 67 10.70 8.59 0.77
CA ILE A 67 9.70 9.64 0.99
C ILE A 67 9.37 9.74 2.49
N HIS A 68 9.09 8.61 3.11
CA HIS A 68 8.77 8.51 4.54
C HIS A 68 9.90 9.08 5.41
N HIS A 69 11.14 8.65 5.18
CA HIS A 69 12.31 9.17 5.89
C HIS A 69 12.47 10.69 5.72
N GLY A 70 12.32 11.22 4.49
CA GLY A 70 12.45 12.65 4.22
C GLY A 70 11.40 13.49 4.96
N LEU A 71 10.14 13.02 4.97
CA LEU A 71 9.04 13.68 5.67
C LEU A 71 9.26 13.66 7.19
N LEU A 72 9.61 12.50 7.75
CA LEU A 72 9.82 12.36 9.19
C LEU A 72 11.05 13.12 9.69
N GLU A 73 12.13 13.17 8.92
CA GLU A 73 13.32 13.97 9.28
C GLU A 73 13.02 15.47 9.28
N SER A 74 12.20 15.92 8.32
CA SER A 74 11.74 17.32 8.29
C SER A 74 10.89 17.64 9.53
N ALA A 75 9.95 16.76 9.90
CA ALA A 75 9.15 16.92 11.10
C ALA A 75 9.98 16.85 12.40
N ARG A 76 11.02 16.00 12.45
CA ARG A 76 11.99 15.95 13.54
C ARG A 76 12.72 17.28 13.71
N THR A 77 13.16 17.87 12.60
CA THR A 77 13.98 19.08 12.61
C THR A 77 13.16 20.31 12.93
N GLU A 78 12.04 20.50 12.22
CA GLU A 78 11.22 21.71 12.32
C GLU A 78 10.32 21.69 13.57
N TYR A 79 9.69 20.56 13.87
CA TYR A 79 8.69 20.48 14.94
C TYR A 79 9.17 19.73 16.19
N ARG A 80 10.38 19.15 16.15
CA ARG A 80 10.93 18.30 17.22
C ARG A 80 10.01 17.13 17.57
N TRP A 81 9.32 16.58 16.56
CA TRP A 81 8.48 15.40 16.75
C TRP A 81 9.32 14.19 17.17
N LEU A 82 8.73 13.33 17.99
CA LEU A 82 9.36 12.07 18.38
C LEU A 82 9.15 11.05 17.27
N VAL A 83 10.06 11.04 16.31
CA VAL A 83 9.97 10.16 15.15
C VAL A 83 10.85 8.91 15.26
N GLU A 84 10.38 7.80 14.69
CA GLU A 84 11.09 6.51 14.62
C GLU A 84 11.57 5.99 15.99
N ARG A 85 10.70 6.09 17.01
CA ARG A 85 11.05 5.71 18.39
C ARG A 85 10.85 4.23 18.63
N SER A 86 11.85 3.59 19.25
CA SER A 86 11.80 2.16 19.49
C SER A 86 10.85 1.83 20.63
N VAL A 87 10.00 0.84 20.39
CA VAL A 87 9.04 0.30 21.33
C VAL A 87 9.19 -1.22 21.30
N GLN A 88 9.16 -1.83 22.49
CA GLN A 88 9.27 -3.27 22.65
C GLN A 88 8.45 -3.71 23.85
N ASP A 89 7.61 -4.73 23.63
CA ASP A 89 7.00 -5.53 24.68
C ASP A 89 7.40 -7.01 24.51
N HIS A 90 6.66 -7.93 25.12
CA HIS A 90 6.93 -9.36 25.01
C HIS A 90 6.49 -9.98 23.66
N LEU A 91 5.63 -9.29 22.89
CA LEU A 91 5.04 -9.75 21.63
C LEU A 91 5.72 -9.14 20.40
N ILE A 92 6.06 -7.86 20.44
CA ILE A 92 6.54 -7.10 19.29
C ILE A 92 7.79 -6.28 19.63
N ARG A 93 8.58 -6.02 18.59
CA ARG A 93 9.62 -5.00 18.60
C ARG A 93 9.53 -4.19 17.32
N GLY A 94 9.57 -2.87 17.42
CA GLY A 94 9.61 -2.02 16.24
C GLY A 94 9.81 -0.56 16.53
N HIS A 95 9.62 0.24 15.48
CA HIS A 95 9.76 1.68 15.51
C HIS A 95 8.41 2.30 15.20
N VAL A 96 7.96 3.20 16.07
CA VAL A 96 6.76 4.00 15.83
C VAL A 96 7.16 5.20 15.00
N ASP A 97 6.48 5.42 13.88
CA ASP A 97 6.76 6.53 12.96
C ASP A 97 6.79 7.87 13.69
N VAL A 98 5.74 8.19 14.46
CA VAL A 98 5.60 9.44 15.22
C VAL A 98 4.87 9.19 16.54
N VAL A 99 5.38 9.76 17.64
CA VAL A 99 4.61 9.96 18.87
C VAL A 99 4.54 11.45 19.18
N GLN A 100 3.33 12.02 19.16
CA GLN A 100 3.12 13.43 19.49
C GLN A 100 2.66 13.56 20.94
N LEU A 101 3.52 14.14 21.78
CA LEU A 101 3.23 14.35 23.19
C LEU A 101 2.28 15.52 23.40
N ASP A 102 1.27 15.33 24.24
CA ASP A 102 0.51 16.44 24.80
C ASP A 102 1.36 17.30 25.75
N ALA A 103 0.85 18.47 26.11
CA ALA A 103 1.57 19.41 26.95
C ALA A 103 1.93 18.82 28.33
N ALA A 104 1.03 18.04 28.93
CA ALA A 104 1.22 17.46 30.26
C ALA A 104 2.34 16.40 30.25
N THR A 105 2.35 15.53 29.24
CA THR A 105 3.35 14.48 29.07
C THR A 105 4.69 15.08 28.67
N ALA A 106 4.69 16.05 27.75
CA ALA A 106 5.91 16.76 27.35
C ALA A 106 6.58 17.50 28.52
N ALA A 107 5.81 18.05 29.47
CA ALA A 107 6.36 18.73 30.64
C ALA A 107 7.24 17.83 31.52
N ARG A 108 7.02 16.52 31.50
CA ARG A 108 7.81 15.51 32.22
C ARG A 108 9.20 15.29 31.60
N LEU A 109 9.42 15.76 30.36
CA LEU A 109 10.71 15.68 29.68
C LEU A 109 11.59 16.90 29.96
N PRO A 110 12.94 16.75 29.88
CA PRO A 110 13.85 17.88 29.86
C PRO A 110 13.53 18.83 28.70
N ALA A 111 13.66 20.15 28.91
CA ALA A 111 13.25 21.18 27.93
C ALA A 111 13.79 20.95 26.51
N ARG A 112 15.04 20.50 26.38
CA ARG A 112 15.69 20.21 25.08
C ARG A 112 15.06 19.04 24.30
N HIS A 113 14.28 18.20 24.95
CA HIS A 113 13.64 17.02 24.36
C HIS A 113 12.13 17.19 24.19
N ARG A 114 11.59 18.37 24.52
CA ARG A 114 10.16 18.66 24.33
C ARG A 114 9.89 18.97 22.86
N PRO A 115 8.72 18.56 22.32
CA PRO A 115 8.29 19.01 21.01
C PRO A 115 8.22 20.54 20.98
N ALA A 116 8.45 21.15 19.81
CA ALA A 116 8.31 22.60 19.65
C ALA A 116 6.84 23.02 19.80
N ILE A 117 5.94 22.17 19.30
CA ILE A 117 4.50 22.33 19.38
C ILE A 117 3.94 21.02 19.96
N PRO A 118 3.50 21.01 21.23
CA PRO A 118 2.81 19.86 21.81
C PRO A 118 1.48 19.60 21.09
N ALA A 119 1.07 18.33 21.04
CA ALA A 119 -0.26 17.97 20.55
C ALA A 119 -1.35 18.38 21.56
N ASP A 120 -2.60 18.43 21.07
CA ASP A 120 -3.79 18.59 21.89
C ASP A 120 -3.99 17.42 22.84
N VAL A 121 -3.77 16.20 22.32
CA VAL A 121 -3.82 14.95 23.07
C VAL A 121 -2.66 14.05 22.67
N LEU A 122 -2.25 13.15 23.57
CA LEU A 122 -1.20 12.19 23.28
C LEU A 122 -1.61 11.28 22.11
N THR A 123 -0.85 11.40 21.01
CA THR A 123 -1.21 10.80 19.72
C THR A 123 -0.08 9.88 19.22
N VAL A 124 -0.45 8.67 18.83
CA VAL A 124 0.43 7.76 18.05
C VAL A 124 0.07 7.92 16.59
N GLU A 125 1.06 8.25 15.75
CA GLU A 125 0.84 8.54 14.34
C GLU A 125 1.70 7.65 13.45
N ASP A 126 1.07 7.14 12.39
CA ASP A 126 1.68 6.32 11.34
C ASP A 126 1.50 7.00 9.99
N VAL A 127 2.60 7.09 9.23
CA VAL A 127 2.67 7.84 7.98
C VAL A 127 2.71 6.85 6.82
N LYS A 128 1.70 6.90 5.95
CA LYS A 128 1.59 5.99 4.81
C LYS A 128 1.70 6.74 3.49
N THR A 129 2.56 6.25 2.61
CA THR A 129 2.62 6.73 1.21
C THR A 129 1.74 5.85 0.32
N LYS A 130 0.92 6.49 -0.51
CA LYS A 130 -0.07 5.84 -1.39
C LYS A 130 0.07 6.38 -2.80
N SER A 131 -0.21 5.55 -3.80
CA SER A 131 -0.35 6.02 -5.19
C SER A 131 -1.72 6.62 -5.41
N THR A 132 -1.86 7.39 -6.48
CA THR A 132 -3.12 7.95 -6.98
C THR A 132 -4.17 6.87 -7.20
N TYR A 133 -3.75 5.67 -7.64
CA TYR A 133 -4.66 4.53 -7.82
C TYR A 133 -5.35 4.10 -6.51
N LEU A 134 -4.68 4.25 -5.37
CA LEU A 134 -5.23 3.90 -4.05
C LEU A 134 -5.80 5.11 -3.30
N TRP A 135 -5.63 6.33 -3.83
CA TRP A 135 -5.95 7.56 -3.13
C TRP A 135 -7.44 7.70 -2.87
N ASP A 136 -8.28 7.44 -3.86
CA ASP A 136 -9.74 7.44 -3.70
C ASP A 136 -10.20 6.45 -2.63
N ARG A 137 -9.55 5.28 -2.54
CA ARG A 137 -9.87 4.27 -1.52
C ARG A 137 -9.53 4.77 -0.13
N VAL A 138 -8.38 5.42 0.02
CA VAL A 138 -7.92 6.00 1.30
C VAL A 138 -8.87 7.10 1.75
N LEU A 139 -9.24 8.02 0.86
CA LEU A 139 -10.19 9.09 1.17
C LEU A 139 -11.58 8.57 1.55
N ARG A 140 -12.01 7.42 1.00
CA ARG A 140 -13.33 6.83 1.29
C ARG A 140 -13.38 5.97 2.54
N TYR A 141 -12.35 5.17 2.76
CA TYR A 141 -12.38 4.07 3.72
C TYR A 141 -11.27 4.17 4.77
N GLY A 142 -10.30 5.06 4.59
CA GLY A 142 -9.17 5.24 5.49
C GLY A 142 -8.20 4.05 5.49
N ALA A 143 -7.58 3.84 6.65
CA ALA A 143 -6.65 2.75 6.92
C ALA A 143 -7.30 1.37 6.75
N THR A 144 -6.52 0.44 6.20
CA THR A 144 -6.90 -0.97 6.12
C THR A 144 -6.86 -1.64 7.51
N ALA A 145 -7.51 -2.79 7.67
CA ALA A 145 -7.48 -3.55 8.91
C ALA A 145 -6.05 -3.94 9.36
N ALA A 146 -5.16 -4.23 8.40
CA ALA A 146 -3.76 -4.52 8.68
C ALA A 146 -2.99 -3.28 9.19
N GLU A 147 -3.24 -2.12 8.59
CA GLU A 147 -2.64 -0.85 9.04
C GLU A 147 -3.15 -0.46 10.43
N LEU A 148 -4.46 -0.62 10.67
CA LEU A 148 -5.05 -0.43 11.99
C LEU A 148 -4.40 -1.35 13.02
N ARG A 149 -4.26 -2.65 12.73
CA ARG A 149 -3.59 -3.61 13.61
C ARG A 149 -2.15 -3.18 13.93
N GLN A 150 -1.41 -2.74 12.92
CA GLN A 150 -0.03 -2.27 13.10
C GLN A 150 0.05 -1.12 14.12
N VAL A 151 -0.80 -0.10 13.99
CA VAL A 151 -0.74 1.07 14.88
C VAL A 151 -1.33 0.76 16.25
N GLN A 152 -2.36 -0.07 16.32
CA GLN A 152 -2.92 -0.54 17.60
C GLN A 152 -1.90 -1.34 18.41
N LEU A 153 -1.06 -2.15 17.76
CA LEU A 153 0.05 -2.84 18.40
C LEU A 153 1.07 -1.86 19.02
N TYR A 154 1.46 -0.82 18.28
CA TYR A 154 2.38 0.19 18.80
C TYR A 154 1.77 1.04 19.92
N ALA A 155 0.52 1.48 19.75
CA ALA A 155 -0.19 2.24 20.76
C ALA A 155 -0.43 1.40 22.03
N GLY A 156 -0.78 0.12 21.88
CA GLY A 156 -0.89 -0.84 22.96
C GLY A 156 0.41 -1.00 23.74
N ALA A 157 1.53 -1.26 23.04
CA ALA A 157 2.84 -1.39 23.69
C ALA A 157 3.27 -0.10 24.41
N LEU A 158 3.05 1.07 23.80
CA LEU A 158 3.30 2.36 24.47
C LEU A 158 2.38 2.57 25.68
N SER A 159 1.13 2.11 25.61
CA SER A 159 0.16 2.22 26.68
C SER A 159 0.44 1.27 27.84
N GLU A 160 1.03 0.11 27.57
CA GLU A 160 1.28 -0.95 28.55
C GLU A 160 2.65 -0.79 29.22
N VAL A 161 3.70 -0.57 28.42
CA VAL A 161 5.10 -0.57 28.91
C VAL A 161 5.85 0.74 28.63
N GLY A 162 5.43 1.51 27.60
CA GLY A 162 6.09 2.74 27.20
C GLY A 162 7.22 2.52 26.17
N PHE A 163 8.18 3.44 26.11
CA PHE A 163 9.32 3.36 25.18
C PHE A 163 10.39 2.36 25.65
N GLU A 164 11.09 1.72 24.70
CA GLU A 164 12.18 0.77 25.00
C GLU A 164 13.36 1.47 25.73
N ASP A 165 13.91 0.87 26.79
CA ASP A 165 15.06 1.44 27.52
C ASP A 165 16.40 1.15 26.82
N ILE A 166 16.71 1.94 25.78
CA ILE A 166 17.96 1.85 25.02
C ILE A 166 18.77 3.15 25.07
N PRO A 167 20.10 3.07 24.84
CA PRO A 167 20.94 4.25 24.69
C PRO A 167 20.37 5.24 23.66
N GLY A 168 20.37 6.53 24.01
CA GLY A 168 19.83 7.59 23.15
C GLY A 168 18.33 7.89 23.34
N GLN A 169 17.55 7.01 23.98
CA GLN A 169 16.13 7.28 24.30
C GLN A 169 15.71 7.02 25.75
N ARG A 170 16.65 6.71 26.66
CA ARG A 170 16.34 6.47 28.09
C ARG A 170 15.48 7.54 28.76
N TYR A 171 15.55 8.79 28.30
CA TYR A 171 14.71 9.88 28.80
C TYR A 171 13.22 9.67 28.47
N LEU A 172 12.91 9.02 27.35
CA LEU A 172 11.57 8.61 26.96
C LEU A 172 11.11 7.38 27.76
N ALA A 173 11.98 6.39 27.95
CA ALA A 173 11.66 5.19 28.74
C ALA A 173 11.23 5.53 30.18
N ARG A 174 11.80 6.59 30.77
CA ARG A 174 11.40 7.11 32.10
C ARG A 174 9.98 7.69 32.17
N LEU A 175 9.33 7.94 31.03
CA LEU A 175 7.91 8.29 31.03
C LEU A 175 7.05 7.09 31.45
N GLY A 176 7.57 5.86 31.33
CA GLY A 176 6.80 4.65 31.58
C GLY A 176 5.60 4.52 30.63
N PRO A 177 4.57 3.79 31.04
CA PRO A 177 3.34 3.63 30.29
C PRO A 177 2.69 4.98 29.98
N LEU A 178 2.10 5.08 28.79
CA LEU A 178 1.56 6.33 28.27
C LEU A 178 0.02 6.26 28.13
N ASN A 179 -0.68 7.32 28.50
CA ASN A 179 -2.13 7.40 28.31
C ASN A 179 -2.45 7.84 26.87
N ILE A 180 -2.33 6.91 25.92
CA ILE A 180 -2.61 7.20 24.50
C ILE A 180 -4.09 7.56 24.36
N ALA A 181 -4.38 8.72 23.77
CA ALA A 181 -5.74 9.17 23.55
C ALA A 181 -6.18 8.97 22.10
N ARG A 182 -5.24 9.10 21.15
CA ARG A 182 -5.54 9.12 19.72
C ARG A 182 -4.55 8.29 18.91
N ILE A 183 -5.07 7.62 17.89
CA ILE A 183 -4.32 7.09 16.76
C ILE A 183 -4.56 7.99 15.56
N ARG A 184 -3.50 8.33 14.82
CA ARG A 184 -3.60 9.10 13.58
C ARG A 184 -2.90 8.37 12.43
N PHE A 185 -3.55 8.32 11.29
CA PHE A 185 -2.90 8.01 10.03
C PHE A 185 -2.73 9.29 9.23
N ARG A 186 -1.50 9.52 8.75
CA ARG A 186 -1.21 10.54 7.75
C ARG A 186 -0.90 9.87 6.43
N PHE A 187 -1.85 9.95 5.50
CA PHE A 187 -1.67 9.45 4.15
C PHE A 187 -1.12 10.56 3.26
N ILE A 188 -0.10 10.23 2.48
CA ILE A 188 0.49 11.11 1.49
C ILE A 188 0.37 10.44 0.11
N ASN A 189 -0.25 11.13 -0.84
CA ASN A 189 -0.22 10.73 -2.23
C ASN A 189 1.16 11.03 -2.81
N ARG A 190 1.93 10.00 -3.14
CA ARG A 190 3.30 10.16 -3.64
C ARG A 190 3.38 10.76 -5.05
N ASP A 191 2.29 10.75 -5.81
CA ASP A 191 2.27 11.26 -7.18
C ASP A 191 1.89 12.75 -7.23
N SER A 192 1.05 13.22 -6.28
CA SER A 192 0.56 14.61 -6.25
C SER A 192 1.03 15.43 -5.05
N GLY A 193 1.57 14.79 -4.01
CA GLY A 193 1.87 15.42 -2.72
C GLY A 193 0.65 15.70 -1.84
N ALA A 194 -0.55 15.32 -2.26
CA ALA A 194 -1.77 15.53 -1.48
C ALA A 194 -1.72 14.78 -0.14
N GLU A 195 -2.30 15.38 0.89
CA GLU A 195 -2.33 14.84 2.25
C GLU A 195 -3.76 14.54 2.68
N HIS A 196 -3.94 13.44 3.43
CA HIS A 196 -5.18 13.11 4.11
C HIS A 196 -4.87 12.58 5.50
N VAL A 197 -5.54 13.13 6.52
CA VAL A 197 -5.39 12.73 7.91
C VAL A 197 -6.66 12.03 8.37
N GLN A 198 -6.49 10.84 8.94
CA GLN A 198 -7.54 10.10 9.62
C GLN A 198 -7.20 10.01 11.10
N GLU A 199 -8.09 10.50 11.95
CA GLU A 199 -7.95 10.42 13.42
C GLU A 199 -8.98 9.45 13.99
N ILE A 200 -8.55 8.64 14.94
CA ILE A 200 -9.34 7.61 15.60
C ILE A 200 -9.01 7.64 17.09
N ASP A 201 -10.02 7.61 17.95
CA ASP A 201 -9.79 7.49 19.38
C ASP A 201 -9.10 6.16 19.70
N PHE A 202 -8.13 6.19 20.61
CA PHE A 202 -7.48 4.97 21.04
C PHE A 202 -8.46 4.12 21.86
N ASP A 203 -8.58 2.85 21.47
CA ASP A 203 -9.43 1.86 22.13
C ASP A 203 -8.54 0.73 22.65
N PRO A 204 -8.35 0.60 23.98
CA PRO A 204 -7.56 -0.47 24.58
C PRO A 204 -8.05 -1.87 24.19
N GLN A 205 -9.34 -2.05 23.92
CA GLN A 205 -9.86 -3.35 23.48
C GLN A 205 -9.34 -3.71 22.08
N ARG A 206 -9.23 -2.73 21.17
CA ARG A 206 -8.65 -2.95 19.83
C ARG A 206 -7.16 -3.25 19.89
N ALA A 207 -6.44 -2.64 20.82
CA ALA A 207 -5.04 -2.98 21.08
C ALA A 207 -4.91 -4.42 21.58
N ALA A 208 -5.75 -4.84 22.53
CA ALA A 208 -5.79 -6.22 23.02
C ALA A 208 -6.15 -7.24 21.92
N GLU A 209 -7.12 -6.93 21.04
CA GLU A 209 -7.44 -7.75 19.86
C GLU A 209 -6.23 -7.91 18.93
N ALA A 210 -5.45 -6.84 18.74
CA ALA A 210 -4.26 -6.85 17.91
C ALA A 210 -3.12 -7.67 18.54
N GLN A 211 -2.92 -7.57 19.87
CA GLN A 211 -1.99 -8.39 20.63
C GLN A 211 -2.39 -9.87 20.58
N TRP A 212 -3.66 -10.19 20.83
CA TRP A 212 -4.21 -11.55 20.75
C TRP A 212 -3.97 -12.17 19.37
N TRP A 213 -4.11 -11.38 18.30
CA TRP A 213 -3.79 -11.87 16.96
C TRP A 213 -2.31 -12.31 16.84
N VAL A 214 -1.36 -11.56 17.42
CA VAL A 214 0.07 -11.92 17.41
C VAL A 214 0.34 -13.16 18.27
N GLU A 215 -0.31 -13.27 19.43
CA GLU A 215 -0.26 -14.47 20.28
C GLU A 215 -0.71 -15.71 19.50
N ARG A 216 -1.82 -15.61 18.77
CA ARG A 216 -2.33 -16.71 17.95
C ARG A 216 -1.36 -17.18 16.88
N VAL A 217 -0.59 -16.27 16.28
CA VAL A 217 0.48 -16.64 15.32
C VAL A 217 1.62 -17.35 16.05
N ARG A 218 2.03 -16.86 17.22
CA ARG A 218 3.12 -17.44 18.03
C ARG A 218 2.79 -18.83 18.58
N GLU A 219 1.52 -19.14 18.78
CA GLU A 219 1.04 -20.43 19.27
C GLU A 219 1.02 -21.53 18.19
N THR A 220 1.27 -21.19 16.91
CA THR A 220 1.27 -22.19 15.83
C THR A 220 2.48 -23.12 15.90
N GLY A 221 2.24 -24.41 15.69
CA GLY A 221 3.31 -25.42 15.56
C GLY A 221 3.99 -25.41 14.19
N SER A 222 3.30 -24.90 13.17
CA SER A 222 3.80 -24.73 11.80
C SER A 222 3.14 -23.53 11.11
N PRO A 223 3.78 -22.91 10.10
CA PRO A 223 3.19 -21.79 9.36
C PRO A 223 1.83 -22.11 8.73
N GLU A 224 1.63 -23.35 8.29
CA GLU A 224 0.45 -23.82 7.58
C GLU A 224 -0.82 -23.88 8.46
N GLU A 225 -0.67 -23.86 9.80
CA GLU A 225 -1.80 -23.77 10.74
C GLU A 225 -2.51 -22.42 10.69
N MET A 226 -1.79 -21.33 10.36
CA MET A 226 -2.44 -20.04 10.14
C MET A 226 -3.22 -20.07 8.82
N PRO A 227 -4.46 -19.54 8.75
CA PRO A 227 -5.18 -19.43 7.48
C PRO A 227 -4.45 -18.51 6.50
N ARG A 228 -4.81 -18.63 5.21
CA ARG A 228 -4.45 -17.62 4.21
C ARG A 228 -5.45 -16.46 4.34
N ASP A 229 -4.95 -15.28 4.71
CA ASP A 229 -5.80 -14.10 4.88
C ASP A 229 -6.22 -13.43 3.55
N PHE A 230 -5.65 -13.89 2.44
CA PHE A 230 -5.82 -13.32 1.10
C PHE A 230 -6.07 -14.44 0.07
N ASN A 231 -6.66 -14.09 -1.07
CA ASN A 231 -7.08 -15.02 -2.13
C ASN A 231 -5.94 -15.45 -3.05
N GLY A 232 -4.72 -14.95 -2.81
CA GLY A 232 -3.51 -15.38 -3.51
C GLY A 232 -3.07 -14.46 -4.64
N PRO A 233 -1.99 -14.84 -5.33
CA PRO A 233 -1.37 -14.01 -6.35
C PRO A 233 -2.28 -13.77 -7.56
N GLY A 234 -2.16 -12.59 -8.17
CA GLY A 234 -3.02 -12.08 -9.24
C GLY A 234 -4.36 -11.53 -8.77
N LEU A 235 -4.78 -11.85 -7.54
CA LEU A 235 -6.00 -11.33 -6.92
C LEU A 235 -5.69 -10.32 -5.81
N ASP A 236 -4.64 -10.58 -5.03
CA ASP A 236 -4.21 -9.74 -3.92
C ASP A 236 -2.73 -9.34 -4.04
N ALA A 237 -2.48 -8.04 -4.15
CA ALA A 237 -1.12 -7.50 -4.26
C ALA A 237 -0.21 -7.93 -3.09
N ILE A 238 -0.77 -8.15 -1.90
CA ILE A 238 -0.01 -8.62 -0.73
C ILE A 238 0.60 -10.01 -1.00
N CYS A 239 -0.09 -10.87 -1.74
CA CYS A 239 0.43 -12.16 -2.17
C CYS A 239 1.41 -12.05 -3.35
N ASP A 240 1.17 -11.11 -4.27
CA ASP A 240 2.07 -10.86 -5.42
C ASP A 240 3.47 -10.46 -4.99
N TYR A 241 3.57 -9.66 -3.93
CA TYR A 241 4.84 -9.20 -3.36
C TYR A 241 5.22 -9.95 -2.07
N CYS A 242 4.64 -11.13 -1.82
CA CYS A 242 4.99 -11.94 -0.65
C CYS A 242 6.30 -12.71 -0.89
N PRO A 243 7.30 -12.60 -0.01
CA PRO A 243 8.56 -13.33 -0.16
C PRO A 243 8.44 -14.84 0.14
N PHE A 244 7.27 -15.29 0.61
CA PHE A 244 6.93 -16.69 0.87
C PHE A 244 5.82 -17.21 -0.06
N ARG A 245 5.60 -16.54 -1.20
CA ARG A 245 4.51 -16.86 -2.14
C ARG A 245 4.55 -18.32 -2.55
N SER A 246 5.69 -18.79 -3.07
CA SER A 246 5.85 -20.14 -3.61
C SER A 246 5.74 -21.23 -2.53
N LEU A 247 6.05 -20.91 -1.27
CA LEU A 247 5.80 -21.81 -0.12
C LEU A 247 4.31 -21.85 0.24
N CYS A 248 3.67 -20.69 0.30
CA CYS A 248 2.27 -20.55 0.67
C CYS A 248 1.32 -21.11 -0.41
N TRP A 249 1.73 -21.05 -1.67
CA TRP A 249 0.95 -21.45 -2.84
C TRP A 249 1.73 -22.43 -3.73
N PRO A 250 2.01 -23.66 -3.25
CA PRO A 250 2.92 -24.57 -3.94
C PRO A 250 2.27 -25.21 -5.18
N GLY A 251 3.13 -25.53 -6.16
CA GLY A 251 2.86 -26.65 -7.08
C GLY A 251 1.88 -26.37 -8.23
N THR A 252 1.91 -25.19 -8.84
CA THR A 252 1.18 -24.96 -10.10
C THR A 252 2.11 -24.97 -11.31
N ALA A 253 1.68 -25.67 -12.36
CA ALA A 253 2.37 -25.67 -13.64
C ALA A 253 2.36 -24.27 -14.26
N PRO A 254 3.35 -23.90 -15.09
CA PRO A 254 3.35 -22.60 -15.76
C PRO A 254 2.02 -22.32 -16.48
N GLY A 255 1.42 -21.16 -16.20
CA GLY A 255 0.14 -20.75 -16.78
C GLY A 255 -1.11 -21.25 -16.04
N VAL A 256 -0.97 -22.05 -14.99
CA VAL A 256 -2.08 -22.46 -14.11
C VAL A 256 -2.17 -21.51 -12.92
N PRO A 257 -3.36 -20.93 -12.60
CA PRO A 257 -3.52 -20.09 -11.42
C PRO A 257 -3.21 -20.84 -10.13
N GLU A 258 -2.42 -20.22 -9.25
CA GLU A 258 -1.98 -20.81 -7.96
C GLU A 258 -3.14 -21.23 -7.04
N GLN A 259 -4.29 -20.58 -7.17
CA GLN A 259 -5.50 -20.88 -6.41
C GLN A 259 -6.08 -22.27 -6.69
N THR A 260 -5.73 -22.91 -7.81
CA THR A 260 -6.20 -24.28 -8.09
C THR A 260 -5.70 -25.28 -7.05
N ALA A 261 -4.61 -24.98 -6.34
CA ALA A 261 -4.11 -25.79 -5.24
C ALA A 261 -5.07 -25.89 -4.04
N LEU A 262 -6.11 -25.05 -3.99
CA LEU A 262 -7.16 -25.12 -2.97
C LEU A 262 -8.21 -26.20 -3.26
N ILE A 263 -8.33 -26.65 -4.52
CA ILE A 263 -9.32 -27.64 -4.94
C ILE A 263 -8.72 -29.05 -4.85
N ARG A 264 -9.09 -29.82 -3.82
CA ARG A 264 -8.52 -31.15 -3.54
C ARG A 264 -9.49 -32.27 -3.86
N ASN A 265 -10.79 -32.02 -3.75
CA ASN A 265 -11.85 -33.01 -3.95
C ASN A 265 -13.10 -32.37 -4.58
N ASP A 266 -14.15 -33.18 -4.79
CA ASP A 266 -15.40 -32.71 -5.38
C ASP A 266 -16.18 -31.76 -4.48
N ALA A 267 -16.07 -31.87 -3.15
CA ALA A 267 -16.70 -30.92 -2.23
C ALA A 267 -16.08 -29.52 -2.36
N ASP A 268 -14.75 -29.42 -2.53
CA ASP A 268 -14.09 -28.13 -2.79
C ASP A 268 -14.55 -27.52 -4.13
N ARG A 269 -14.76 -28.35 -5.16
CA ARG A 269 -15.29 -27.92 -6.46
C ARG A 269 -16.72 -27.40 -6.33
N GLU A 270 -17.57 -28.15 -5.63
CA GLU A 270 -18.95 -27.78 -5.36
C GLU A 270 -19.01 -26.45 -4.61
N GLN A 271 -18.21 -26.29 -3.54
CA GLN A 271 -18.16 -25.04 -2.79
C GLN A 271 -17.67 -23.87 -3.66
N ALA A 272 -16.63 -24.05 -4.46
CA ALA A 272 -16.14 -23.01 -5.37
C ALA A 272 -17.20 -22.60 -6.42
N LEU A 273 -18.00 -23.54 -6.92
CA LEU A 273 -19.11 -23.25 -7.83
C LEU A 273 -20.24 -22.48 -7.11
N ILE A 274 -20.56 -22.85 -5.87
CA ILE A 274 -21.52 -22.12 -5.04
C ILE A 274 -21.04 -20.67 -4.83
N ASP A 275 -19.78 -20.50 -4.44
CA ASP A 275 -19.18 -19.17 -4.22
C ASP A 275 -19.19 -18.32 -5.50
N TYR A 276 -18.91 -18.93 -6.65
CA TYR A 276 -18.97 -18.27 -7.94
C TYR A 276 -20.39 -17.77 -8.27
N VAL A 277 -21.42 -18.60 -8.07
CA VAL A 277 -22.82 -18.22 -8.31
C VAL A 277 -23.24 -17.09 -7.37
N ASN A 278 -22.93 -17.22 -6.07
CA ASN A 278 -23.22 -16.19 -5.07
C ASN A 278 -22.55 -14.85 -5.43
N GLY A 279 -21.27 -14.90 -5.82
CA GLY A 279 -20.53 -13.74 -6.29
C GLY A 279 -21.17 -13.10 -7.54
N HIS A 280 -21.63 -13.92 -8.49
CA HIS A 280 -22.32 -13.46 -9.69
C HIS A 280 -23.65 -12.75 -9.36
N GLU A 281 -24.41 -13.25 -8.40
CA GLU A 281 -25.65 -12.63 -7.94
C GLU A 281 -25.41 -11.26 -7.28
N LEU A 282 -24.41 -11.18 -6.39
CA LEU A 282 -24.01 -9.93 -5.76
C LEU A 282 -23.51 -8.90 -6.79
N PHE A 283 -22.68 -9.33 -7.73
CA PHE A 283 -22.22 -8.48 -8.83
C PHE A 283 -23.39 -7.96 -9.66
N SER A 284 -24.32 -8.85 -10.04
CA SER A 284 -25.50 -8.49 -10.82
C SER A 284 -26.40 -7.49 -10.08
N LYS A 285 -26.62 -7.68 -8.78
CA LYS A 285 -27.36 -6.75 -7.93
C LYS A 285 -26.66 -5.40 -7.84
N GLY A 286 -25.36 -5.38 -7.57
CA GLY A 286 -24.55 -4.16 -7.51
C GLY A 286 -24.54 -3.40 -8.84
N LYS A 287 -24.40 -4.11 -9.96
CA LYS A 287 -24.48 -3.56 -11.31
C LYS A 287 -25.84 -2.89 -11.56
N ARG A 288 -26.96 -3.56 -11.25
CA ARG A 288 -28.31 -2.97 -11.38
C ARG A 288 -28.48 -1.71 -10.53
N ILE A 289 -28.00 -1.72 -9.29
CA ILE A 289 -28.05 -0.55 -8.40
C ILE A 289 -27.25 0.61 -9.00
N LYS A 290 -26.02 0.36 -9.46
CA LYS A 290 -25.16 1.37 -10.09
C LYS A 290 -25.78 1.96 -11.35
N GLU A 291 -26.30 1.11 -12.23
CA GLU A 291 -26.98 1.53 -13.47
C GLU A 291 -28.23 2.36 -13.18
N PHE A 292 -29.04 1.95 -12.22
CA PHE A 292 -30.23 2.70 -11.80
C PHE A 292 -29.87 4.06 -11.18
N ALA A 293 -28.88 4.09 -10.29
CA ALA A 293 -28.37 5.34 -9.70
C ALA A 293 -27.79 6.27 -10.77
N ARG A 294 -27.01 5.75 -11.72
CA ARG A 294 -26.47 6.52 -12.85
C ARG A 294 -27.59 7.15 -13.68
N LYS A 295 -28.67 6.41 -13.99
CA LYS A 295 -29.82 6.96 -14.73
C LYS A 295 -30.54 8.07 -13.96
N LYS A 296 -30.66 7.93 -12.63
CA LYS A 296 -31.22 8.99 -11.77
C LYS A 296 -30.38 10.28 -11.78
N LEU A 297 -29.06 10.14 -11.85
CA LEU A 297 -28.13 11.26 -11.80
C LEU A 297 -27.92 11.95 -13.15
N ASP A 298 -28.40 11.42 -14.28
CA ASP A 298 -28.01 11.85 -15.64
C ASP A 298 -28.15 13.36 -15.94
N ARG A 299 -29.06 14.05 -15.24
CA ARG A 299 -29.28 15.51 -15.37
C ARG A 299 -28.94 16.28 -14.10
N SER A 300 -28.35 15.62 -13.11
CA SER A 300 -27.90 16.28 -11.90
C SER A 300 -26.70 17.18 -12.22
N PRO A 301 -26.71 18.44 -11.74
CA PRO A 301 -25.57 19.31 -11.93
C PRO A 301 -24.34 18.75 -11.21
N GLU A 302 -23.15 19.16 -11.66
CA GLU A 302 -21.94 18.88 -10.91
C GLU A 302 -22.00 19.55 -9.55
N GLY A 303 -21.40 18.90 -8.55
CA GLY A 303 -21.43 19.43 -7.19
C GLY A 303 -21.08 18.40 -6.14
N ILE A 304 -21.07 18.85 -4.89
CA ILE A 304 -20.85 18.02 -3.72
C ILE A 304 -22.21 17.64 -3.12
N TYR A 305 -22.45 16.34 -3.00
CA TYR A 305 -23.67 15.74 -2.47
C TYR A 305 -23.34 14.82 -1.31
N GLY A 306 -23.37 15.38 -0.10
CA GLY A 306 -22.91 14.68 1.10
C GLY A 306 -21.44 14.26 0.97
N PRO A 307 -21.10 12.97 1.12
CA PRO A 307 -19.71 12.51 1.08
C PRO A 307 -19.16 12.34 -0.35
N ASN A 308 -19.92 12.66 -1.40
CA ASN A 308 -19.52 12.42 -2.78
C ASN A 308 -19.52 13.70 -3.61
N LYS A 309 -18.47 13.89 -4.39
CA LYS A 309 -18.41 14.87 -5.47
C LYS A 309 -18.81 14.22 -6.79
N LEU A 310 -19.84 14.78 -7.42
CA LEU A 310 -20.29 14.42 -8.77
C LEU A 310 -19.63 15.35 -9.78
N SER A 311 -18.97 14.75 -10.79
CA SER A 311 -18.47 15.44 -11.98
C SER A 311 -18.78 14.63 -13.23
N TRP A 312 -18.85 15.29 -14.37
CA TRP A 312 -19.12 14.71 -15.67
C TRP A 312 -17.88 14.78 -16.56
N GLY A 313 -17.56 13.67 -17.21
CA GLY A 313 -16.61 13.62 -18.32
C GLY A 313 -17.31 13.27 -19.63
N GLY A 314 -16.56 13.30 -20.72
CA GLY A 314 -17.09 13.03 -22.07
C GLY A 314 -17.67 14.28 -22.74
N GLY A 315 -18.35 14.11 -23.88
CA GLY A 315 -18.82 15.22 -24.72
C GLY A 315 -17.74 15.85 -25.60
N ASN A 316 -16.49 15.40 -25.48
CA ASN A 316 -15.40 15.74 -26.40
C ASN A 316 -15.57 15.01 -27.73
N ASP A 317 -15.00 15.55 -28.80
CA ASP A 317 -14.95 14.85 -30.10
C ASP A 317 -14.23 13.51 -29.92
N GLU A 318 -14.85 12.43 -30.39
CA GLU A 318 -14.21 11.12 -30.44
C GLU A 318 -13.15 11.15 -31.53
N GLU A 319 -11.89 10.97 -31.13
CA GLU A 319 -10.75 10.86 -32.02
C GLU A 319 -10.38 9.39 -32.23
N LYS A 320 -10.05 9.03 -33.46
CA LYS A 320 -9.45 7.74 -33.80
C LYS A 320 -8.12 7.96 -34.47
N ASP A 321 -7.24 6.97 -34.32
CA ASP A 321 -5.96 6.99 -35.01
C ASP A 321 -6.21 7.08 -36.51
N ASP A 322 -5.53 8.03 -37.15
CA ASP A 322 -5.64 8.28 -38.57
C ASP A 322 -4.67 7.34 -39.29
N VAL A 323 -5.20 6.19 -39.71
CA VAL A 323 -4.42 5.12 -40.35
C VAL A 323 -3.71 5.62 -41.61
N GLU A 324 -4.34 6.52 -42.37
CA GLU A 324 -3.78 7.07 -43.60
C GLU A 324 -2.59 7.98 -43.29
N ALA A 325 -2.78 8.95 -42.39
CA ALA A 325 -1.69 9.82 -41.95
C ALA A 325 -0.57 9.05 -41.20
N MET A 326 -0.88 7.92 -40.55
CA MET A 326 0.12 7.04 -39.95
C MET A 326 0.97 6.35 -41.02
N VAL A 327 0.37 5.91 -42.13
CA VAL A 327 1.12 5.32 -43.26
C VAL A 327 2.05 6.37 -43.86
N ASP A 328 1.55 7.58 -44.12
CA ASP A 328 2.39 8.69 -44.62
C ASP A 328 3.57 8.96 -43.69
N LEU A 329 3.34 8.97 -42.37
CA LEU A 329 4.39 9.22 -41.39
C LEU A 329 5.42 8.09 -41.32
N HIS A 330 5.00 6.84 -41.52
CA HIS A 330 5.92 5.70 -41.62
C HIS A 330 6.80 5.81 -42.87
N GLU A 331 6.21 6.16 -44.01
CA GLU A 331 6.94 6.34 -45.27
C GLU A 331 7.94 7.50 -45.18
N ILE A 332 7.54 8.65 -44.64
CA ILE A 332 8.41 9.82 -44.42
C ILE A 332 9.56 9.49 -43.46
N ALA A 333 9.28 8.76 -42.38
CA ALA A 333 10.28 8.40 -41.37
C ALA A 333 11.15 7.19 -41.76
N GLY A 334 10.91 6.56 -42.92
CA GLY A 334 11.62 5.35 -43.34
C GLY A 334 11.36 4.13 -42.45
N ILE A 335 10.23 4.11 -41.74
CA ILE A 335 9.81 3.02 -40.87
C ILE A 335 8.99 2.04 -41.71
N PRO A 336 9.31 0.73 -41.74
CA PRO A 336 8.53 -0.24 -42.50
C PRO A 336 7.05 -0.24 -42.09
N VAL A 337 6.16 0.05 -43.05
CA VAL A 337 4.72 -0.09 -42.88
C VAL A 337 4.39 -1.60 -42.80
N PRO A 338 3.64 -2.06 -41.78
CA PRO A 338 3.21 -3.45 -41.70
C PRO A 338 2.41 -3.87 -42.94
N MET A 339 2.65 -5.09 -43.45
CA MET A 339 2.07 -5.64 -44.70
C MET A 339 0.52 -5.64 -44.75
N THR A 340 -0.13 -5.61 -43.60
CA THR A 340 -1.56 -5.30 -43.44
C THR A 340 -1.64 -4.12 -42.50
N PRO A 341 -2.48 -3.09 -42.72
CA PRO A 341 -2.61 -1.96 -41.80
C PRO A 341 -3.06 -2.45 -40.41
N ASP A 342 -2.09 -2.78 -39.57
CA ASP A 342 -2.25 -3.12 -38.17
C ASP A 342 -2.01 -1.83 -37.39
N ALA A 343 -3.09 -1.10 -37.14
CA ALA A 343 -3.05 0.18 -36.46
C ALA A 343 -2.30 0.09 -35.12
N ASN A 344 -2.43 -1.01 -34.38
CA ASN A 344 -1.75 -1.18 -33.09
C ASN A 344 -0.23 -1.31 -33.28
N ARG A 345 0.20 -2.07 -34.29
CA ARG A 345 1.62 -2.22 -34.61
C ARG A 345 2.23 -0.93 -35.16
N MET A 346 1.50 -0.20 -36.00
CA MET A 346 1.93 1.11 -36.51
C MET A 346 2.08 2.14 -35.37
N VAL A 347 1.10 2.20 -34.45
CA VAL A 347 1.18 3.04 -33.25
C VAL A 347 2.41 2.70 -32.42
N LYS A 348 2.70 1.42 -32.22
CA LYS A 348 3.88 0.97 -31.47
C LYS A 348 5.17 1.44 -32.14
N ASN A 349 5.32 1.21 -33.45
CA ASN A 349 6.50 1.61 -34.20
C ASN A 349 6.75 3.13 -34.12
N LEU A 350 5.69 3.95 -34.26
CA LEU A 350 5.80 5.40 -34.15
C LEU A 350 6.21 5.84 -32.75
N LYS A 351 5.64 5.23 -31.70
CA LYS A 351 6.04 5.50 -30.30
C LYS A 351 7.50 5.14 -30.03
N ASP A 352 7.94 3.97 -30.50
CA ASP A 352 9.31 3.50 -30.34
C ASP A 352 10.30 4.43 -31.08
N ALA A 353 9.86 5.05 -32.18
CA ALA A 353 10.60 6.06 -32.93
C ALA A 353 10.47 7.50 -32.37
N GLY A 354 9.71 7.71 -31.30
CA GLY A 354 9.48 9.03 -30.71
C GLY A 354 8.62 9.98 -31.56
N LEU A 355 7.84 9.45 -32.50
CA LEU A 355 6.99 10.21 -33.41
C LEU A 355 5.54 10.34 -32.88
N PRO A 356 4.84 11.45 -33.17
CA PRO A 356 3.45 11.62 -32.77
C PRO A 356 2.54 10.63 -33.52
N ILE A 357 1.39 10.31 -32.93
CA ILE A 357 0.37 9.47 -33.56
C ILE A 357 -0.71 10.39 -34.14
N PRO A 358 -0.83 10.49 -35.47
CA PRO A 358 -1.89 11.25 -36.11
C PRO A 358 -3.26 10.76 -35.68
N ARG A 359 -4.15 11.69 -35.34
CA ARG A 359 -5.53 11.41 -34.96
C ARG A 359 -6.49 12.25 -35.77
N ARG A 360 -7.63 11.65 -36.11
CA ARG A 360 -8.72 12.32 -36.80
C ARG A 360 -9.99 12.29 -35.95
N LYS A 361 -10.75 13.38 -36.02
CA LYS A 361 -12.08 13.47 -35.42
C LYS A 361 -13.05 12.59 -36.20
N THR A 362 -13.81 11.75 -35.50
CA THR A 362 -14.77 10.83 -36.12
C THR A 362 -16.15 11.46 -36.38
N GLY A 363 -16.35 12.71 -35.94
CA GLY A 363 -17.64 13.39 -35.96
C GLY A 363 -18.61 12.93 -34.85
N LYS A 364 -18.24 11.92 -34.06
CA LYS A 364 -19.00 11.48 -32.87
C LYS A 364 -18.51 12.22 -31.63
N LYS A 365 -19.36 12.30 -30.62
CA LYS A 365 -18.99 12.75 -29.27
C LYS A 365 -18.77 11.55 -28.37
N THR A 366 -17.78 11.65 -27.50
CA THR A 366 -17.56 10.69 -26.42
C THR A 366 -18.77 10.64 -25.49
N PRO A 367 -19.19 9.45 -25.02
CA PRO A 367 -20.35 9.31 -24.16
C PRO A 367 -20.12 10.03 -22.82
N ALA A 368 -21.19 10.57 -22.23
CA ALA A 368 -21.12 11.22 -20.91
C ALA A 368 -20.79 10.19 -19.82
N VAL A 369 -19.62 10.33 -19.21
CA VAL A 369 -19.12 9.45 -18.15
C VAL A 369 -19.34 10.14 -16.81
N ILE A 370 -19.90 9.40 -15.85
CA ILE A 370 -20.00 9.87 -14.47
C ILE A 370 -18.66 9.65 -13.76
N ASN A 371 -18.17 10.67 -13.08
CA ASN A 371 -16.98 10.61 -12.24
C ASN A 371 -17.38 10.95 -10.81
N ILE A 372 -17.23 9.97 -9.91
CA ILE A 372 -17.58 10.11 -8.50
C ILE A 372 -16.31 10.06 -7.67
N ALA A 373 -15.94 11.19 -7.07
CA ALA A 373 -14.83 11.32 -6.13
C ALA A 373 -15.36 11.53 -4.70
N PRO A 374 -14.55 11.31 -3.66
CA PRO A 374 -14.84 11.80 -2.31
C PRO A 374 -14.97 13.33 -2.33
N ALA A 375 -15.87 13.86 -1.50
CA ALA A 375 -16.14 15.30 -1.40
C ALA A 375 -14.95 16.11 -0.90
#